data_AF-A0A1Q8G3G9-F1
#
_entry.id   AF-A0A1Q8G3G9-F1
#
_cell.length_a   1.000
_cell.length_b   1.000
_cell.length_c   1.000
_cell.angle_alpha   90.00
_cell.angle_beta   90.00
_cell.angle_gamma   90.00
#
_symmetry.space_group_name_H-M   'P 1'
#
loop_
_entity.id
_entity.type
_entity.pdbx_description
1 polymer ?
#
loop_
_entity_poly.entity_id
_entity_poly.type
_entity_poly.pdbx_seq_one_letter_code
_entity_poly.pdbx_strand_id
1 'polypeptide(L)'
;MTNLILAAIAALIVGIVIGVLVGRSGQGSTLRQRRAEQQIEELRNEYTRYQAQVNEHFMESAHLLRRFNDTYRDVNQHMARGANRLCNDEDWLLELEKENAKARLEGAASKDDAEPPRDYAPKSDPQEKGTLAEDFGLAEKQQKA
;
A
#
# COMPACT_ATOMS: atom_id res chain seq x y z
N MET A 1 -46.78 -55.89 49.53
CA MET A 1 -47.40 -55.45 48.26
C MET A 1 -47.82 -53.99 48.31
N THR A 2 -48.60 -53.57 49.30
CA THR A 2 -49.09 -52.18 49.46
C THR A 2 -47.99 -51.11 49.62
N ASN A 3 -46.94 -51.36 50.40
CA ASN A 3 -45.86 -50.39 50.62
C ASN A 3 -45.06 -50.06 49.34
N LEU A 4 -44.90 -51.03 48.43
CA LEU A 4 -44.25 -50.83 47.14
C LEU A 4 -45.08 -49.92 46.22
N ILE A 5 -46.41 -50.08 46.25
CA ILE A 5 -47.33 -49.24 45.48
C ILE A 5 -47.31 -47.79 46.00
N LEU A 6 -47.30 -47.60 47.32
CA LEU A 6 -47.17 -46.28 47.95
C LEU A 6 -45.83 -45.59 47.60
N ALA A 7 -44.71 -46.33 47.63
CA ALA A 7 -43.41 -45.81 47.25
C ALA A 7 -43.36 -45.41 45.77
N ALA A 8 -43.96 -46.21 44.87
CA ALA A 8 -44.03 -45.91 43.45
C ALA A 8 -44.84 -44.63 43.16
N ILE A 9 -45.97 -44.45 43.85
CA ILE A 9 -46.80 -43.24 43.72
C ILE A 9 -46.06 -42.01 44.25
N ALA A 10 -45.37 -42.13 45.40
CA ALA A 10 -44.58 -41.03 45.94
C ALA A 10 -43.44 -40.61 45.00
N ALA A 11 -42.73 -41.58 44.41
CA ALA A 11 -41.68 -41.31 43.43
C ALA A 11 -42.23 -40.63 42.16
N LEU A 12 -43.41 -41.02 41.69
CA LEU A 12 -44.09 -40.40 40.55
C LEU A 12 -44.42 -38.93 40.84
N ILE A 13 -44.99 -38.63 42.01
CA ILE A 13 -45.34 -37.27 42.41
C ILE A 13 -44.09 -36.40 42.48
N VAL A 14 -43.02 -36.90 43.10
CA VAL A 14 -41.73 -36.19 43.18
C VAL A 14 -41.16 -35.94 41.79
N GLY A 15 -41.20 -36.95 40.91
CA GLY A 15 -40.75 -36.82 39.51
C GLY A 15 -41.55 -35.77 38.73
N ILE A 16 -42.87 -35.71 38.91
CA ILE A 16 -43.74 -34.70 38.27
C ILE A 16 -43.41 -33.30 38.81
N VAL A 17 -43.26 -33.14 40.12
CA VAL A 17 -42.93 -31.83 40.73
C VAL A 17 -41.58 -31.32 40.22
N ILE A 18 -40.55 -32.17 40.21
CA ILE A 18 -39.24 -31.81 39.68
C ILE A 18 -39.32 -31.51 38.17
N GLY A 19 -40.02 -32.35 37.41
CA GLY A 19 -40.20 -32.17 35.97
C GLY A 19 -40.89 -30.85 35.61
N VAL A 20 -41.92 -30.45 36.38
CA VAL A 20 -42.62 -29.17 36.18
C VAL A 20 -41.74 -27.97 36.57
N LEU A 21 -40.99 -28.06 37.67
CA LEU A 21 -40.08 -26.99 38.09
C LEU A 21 -38.96 -26.76 37.07
N VAL A 22 -38.33 -27.83 36.58
CA VAL A 22 -37.29 -27.75 35.54
C VAL A 22 -37.90 -27.29 34.21
N GLY A 23 -39.05 -27.84 33.81
CA GLY A 23 -39.73 -27.50 32.55
C GLY A 23 -40.17 -26.04 32.46
N ARG A 24 -40.65 -25.44 33.57
CA ARG A 24 -41.00 -24.00 33.60
C ARG A 24 -39.78 -23.09 33.48
N SER A 25 -38.61 -23.50 33.95
CA SER A 25 -37.38 -22.69 33.86
C SER A 25 -36.92 -22.44 32.42
N GLY A 26 -37.22 -23.37 31.50
CA GLY A 26 -36.83 -23.28 30.09
C GLY A 26 -37.61 -22.24 29.27
N GLN A 27 -38.77 -21.78 29.75
CA GLN A 27 -39.63 -20.86 29.00
C GLN A 27 -38.96 -19.48 28.75
N GLY A 28 -38.11 -19.02 29.67
CA GLY A 28 -37.32 -17.78 29.51
C GLY A 28 -36.15 -17.89 28.53
N SER A 29 -35.73 -19.10 28.14
CA SER A 29 -34.65 -19.31 27.16
C SER A 29 -35.06 -18.87 25.75
N THR A 30 -36.34 -19.01 25.41
CA THR A 30 -36.89 -18.66 24.08
C THR A 30 -36.75 -17.16 23.78
N LEU A 31 -36.88 -16.30 24.79
CA LEU A 31 -36.67 -14.85 24.65
C LEU A 31 -35.18 -14.52 24.46
N ARG A 32 -34.29 -15.23 25.16
CA ARG A 32 -32.83 -15.05 24.99
C ARG A 32 -32.37 -15.53 23.62
N GLN A 33 -32.90 -16.66 23.15
CA GLN A 33 -32.66 -17.20 21.81
C GLN A 33 -33.07 -16.18 20.73
N ARG A 34 -34.29 -15.64 20.82
CA ARG A 34 -34.78 -14.63 19.87
C ARG A 34 -33.93 -13.36 19.87
N ARG A 35 -33.47 -12.89 21.04
CA ARG A 35 -32.56 -11.73 21.10
C ARG A 35 -31.21 -12.03 20.47
N ALA A 36 -30.65 -13.22 20.68
CA ALA A 36 -29.38 -13.62 20.06
C ALA A 36 -29.52 -13.70 18.54
N GLU A 37 -30.62 -14.26 18.04
CA GLU A 37 -30.93 -14.29 16.60
C GLU A 37 -31.07 -12.87 16.02
N GLN A 38 -31.77 -11.98 16.72
CA GLN A 38 -31.89 -10.57 16.32
C GLN A 38 -30.54 -9.86 16.26
N GLN A 39 -29.66 -10.08 17.24
CA GLN A 39 -28.32 -9.50 17.25
C GLN A 39 -27.48 -10.01 16.06
N ILE A 40 -27.57 -11.29 15.73
CA ILE A 40 -26.87 -11.86 14.58
C ILE A 40 -27.37 -11.24 13.27
N GLU A 41 -28.68 -11.07 13.14
CA GLU A 41 -29.30 -10.46 11.96
C GLU A 41 -28.92 -8.97 11.82
N GLU A 42 -28.91 -8.23 12.92
CA GLU A 42 -28.48 -6.83 12.96
C GLU A 42 -27.02 -6.69 12.52
N LEU A 43 -26.13 -7.53 13.07
CA LEU A 43 -24.70 -7.51 12.73
C LEU A 43 -24.45 -7.87 11.25
N ARG A 44 -25.20 -8.84 10.71
CA ARG A 44 -25.13 -9.20 9.29
C ARG A 44 -25.60 -8.07 8.39
N ASN A 45 -26.67 -7.39 8.77
CA ASN A 45 -27.17 -6.24 8.02
C ASN A 45 -26.19 -5.07 8.06
N GLU A 46 -25.59 -4.77 9.22
CA GLU A 46 -24.56 -3.75 9.36
C GLU A 46 -23.33 -4.08 8.49
N TYR A 47 -22.87 -5.33 8.51
CA TYR A 47 -21.75 -5.79 7.68
C TYR A 47 -22.04 -5.67 6.18
N THR A 48 -23.24 -6.06 5.75
CA THR A 48 -23.67 -5.94 4.34
C THR A 48 -23.73 -4.48 3.92
N ARG A 49 -24.25 -3.60 4.79
CA ARG A 49 -24.29 -2.16 4.54
C ARG A 49 -22.89 -1.55 4.47
N TYR A 50 -21.98 -1.97 5.35
CA TYR A 50 -20.58 -1.55 5.31
C TYR A 50 -19.91 -1.97 4.01
N GLN A 51 -20.07 -3.22 3.58
CA GLN A 51 -19.53 -3.69 2.30
C GLN A 51 -20.06 -2.87 1.11
N ALA A 52 -21.36 -2.56 1.09
CA ALA A 52 -21.96 -1.72 0.06
C ALA A 52 -21.37 -0.30 0.06
N GLN A 53 -21.20 0.31 1.24
CA GLN A 53 -20.62 1.65 1.37
C GLN A 53 -19.15 1.69 0.91
N VAL A 54 -18.36 0.67 1.24
CA VAL A 54 -16.97 0.55 0.80
C VAL A 54 -16.91 0.43 -0.73
N ASN A 55 -17.77 -0.41 -1.31
CA ASN A 55 -17.84 -0.56 -2.76
C ASN A 55 -18.19 0.76 -3.45
N GLU A 56 -19.20 1.48 -2.95
CA GLU A 56 -19.58 2.80 -3.48
C GLU A 56 -18.40 3.79 -3.43
N HIS A 57 -17.70 3.85 -2.30
CA HIS A 57 -16.54 4.73 -2.13
C HIS A 57 -15.42 4.40 -3.12
N PHE A 58 -15.17 3.11 -3.40
CA PHE A 58 -14.16 2.71 -4.39
C PHE A 58 -14.60 2.97 -5.83
N MET A 59 -15.89 2.83 -6.16
CA MET A 59 -16.40 3.23 -7.48
C MET A 59 -16.23 4.73 -7.69
N GLU A 60 -16.63 5.54 -6.71
CA GLU A 60 -16.48 7.00 -6.76
C GLU A 60 -14.99 7.37 -6.88
N SER A 61 -14.12 6.76 -6.07
CA SER A 61 -12.67 6.96 -6.13
C SER A 61 -12.09 6.59 -7.49
N ALA A 62 -12.53 5.48 -8.10
CA ALA A 62 -12.10 5.08 -9.44
C ALA A 62 -12.53 6.09 -10.52
N HIS A 63 -13.72 6.67 -10.40
CA HIS A 63 -14.17 7.74 -11.28
C HIS A 63 -13.36 9.03 -11.11
N LEU A 64 -13.03 9.41 -9.88
CA LEU A 64 -12.14 10.56 -9.62
C LEU A 64 -10.74 10.30 -10.18
N LEU A 65 -10.18 9.11 -9.94
CA LEU A 65 -8.85 8.74 -10.42
C LEU A 65 -8.76 8.75 -11.94
N ARG A 66 -9.81 8.27 -12.63
CA ARG A 66 -9.88 8.33 -14.10
C ARG A 66 -9.83 9.78 -14.60
N ARG A 67 -10.68 10.65 -14.05
CA ARG A 67 -10.69 12.08 -14.39
C ARG A 67 -9.34 12.75 -14.13
N PHE A 68 -8.72 12.45 -12.99
CA PHE A 68 -7.38 12.94 -12.67
C PHE A 68 -6.34 12.50 -13.70
N ASN A 69 -6.34 11.22 -14.09
CA ASN A 69 -5.41 10.71 -15.09
C ASN A 69 -5.63 11.34 -16.48
N ASP A 70 -6.88 11.60 -16.86
CA ASP A 70 -7.20 12.30 -18.10
C ASP A 70 -6.67 13.74 -18.07
N THR A 71 -6.90 14.48 -16.98
CA THR A 71 -6.33 15.82 -16.77
C THR A 71 -4.79 15.80 -16.77
N TYR A 72 -4.16 14.80 -16.16
CA TYR A 72 -2.70 14.65 -16.18
C TYR A 72 -2.16 14.48 -17.61
N ARG A 73 -2.84 13.67 -18.42
CA ARG A 73 -2.49 13.50 -19.84
C ARG A 73 -2.63 14.80 -20.62
N ASP A 74 -3.71 15.54 -20.40
CA ASP A 74 -3.94 16.84 -21.04
C ASP A 74 -2.85 17.85 -20.69
N VAL A 75 -2.47 17.94 -19.42
CA VAL A 75 -1.37 18.80 -18.97
C VAL A 75 -0.06 18.40 -19.64
N ASN A 76 0.25 17.10 -19.68
CA ASN A 76 1.48 16.62 -20.31
C ASN A 76 1.49 16.90 -21.82
N GLN A 77 0.36 16.73 -22.50
CA GLN A 77 0.22 17.06 -23.91
C GLN A 77 0.35 18.57 -24.16
N HIS A 78 -0.21 19.40 -23.28
CA HIS A 78 -0.05 20.85 -23.34
C HIS A 78 1.42 21.26 -23.17
N MET A 79 2.13 20.66 -22.21
CA MET A 79 3.55 20.90 -22.00
C MET A 79 4.39 20.48 -23.21
N ALA A 80 4.12 19.33 -23.81
CA ALA A 80 4.81 18.86 -25.02
C ALA A 80 4.58 19.81 -26.21
N ARG A 81 3.33 20.28 -26.42
CA ARG A 81 3.02 21.26 -27.47
C ARG A 81 3.69 22.61 -27.19
N GLY A 82 3.71 23.06 -25.93
CA GLY A 82 4.36 24.29 -25.51
C GLY A 82 5.87 24.25 -25.76
N ALA A 83 6.52 23.16 -25.34
CA ALA A 83 7.93 22.91 -25.60
C ALA A 83 8.23 22.90 -27.10
N ASN A 84 7.45 22.15 -27.89
CA ASN A 84 7.63 22.13 -29.35
C ASN A 84 7.44 23.53 -29.96
N ARG A 85 6.44 24.31 -29.52
CA ARG A 85 6.23 25.67 -30.04
C ARG A 85 7.39 26.61 -29.70
N LEU A 86 7.93 26.53 -28.48
CA LEU A 86 9.04 27.37 -28.04
C LEU A 86 10.39 26.95 -28.64
N CYS A 87 10.57 25.65 -28.91
CA CYS A 87 11.79 25.09 -29.49
C CYS A 87 11.72 24.93 -31.01
N ASN A 88 10.66 25.35 -31.69
CA ASN A 88 10.54 25.22 -33.15
C ASN A 88 10.42 26.59 -33.82
N ASP A 89 11.00 27.63 -33.21
CA ASP A 89 11.44 28.82 -33.94
C ASP A 89 12.49 28.34 -34.95
N GLU A 90 12.09 28.01 -36.18
CA GLU A 90 13.01 27.46 -37.20
C GLU A 90 14.27 28.32 -37.39
N ASP A 91 14.18 29.61 -37.07
CA ASP A 91 15.29 30.57 -37.06
C ASP A 91 16.43 30.19 -36.10
N TRP A 92 16.16 29.66 -34.89
CA TRP A 92 17.24 29.27 -33.97
C TRP A 92 17.95 27.99 -34.43
N LEU A 93 17.21 27.05 -35.03
CA LEU A 93 17.77 25.80 -35.52
C LEU A 93 18.72 26.05 -36.70
N LEU A 94 18.31 26.94 -37.61
CA LEU A 94 19.12 27.40 -38.75
C LEU A 94 20.38 28.16 -38.29
N GLU A 95 20.27 29.00 -37.25
CA GLU A 95 21.41 29.73 -36.72
C GLU A 95 22.38 28.79 -35.99
N LEU A 96 21.88 27.82 -35.22
CA LEU A 96 22.69 26.79 -34.57
C LEU A 96 23.42 25.91 -35.60
N GLU A 97 22.75 25.53 -36.69
CA GLU A 97 23.37 24.73 -37.76
C GLU A 97 24.49 25.50 -38.46
N LYS A 98 24.31 26.82 -38.69
CA LYS A 98 25.37 27.70 -39.21
C LYS A 98 26.54 27.85 -38.25
N GLU A 99 26.28 28.08 -36.96
CA GLU A 99 27.34 28.15 -35.94
C GLU A 99 28.11 26.84 -35.82
N ASN A 100 27.42 25.70 -35.86
CA ASN A 100 28.05 24.38 -35.77
C ASN A 100 28.85 24.05 -37.04
N ALA A 101 28.35 24.40 -38.23
CA ALA A 101 29.10 24.29 -39.48
C ALA A 101 30.37 25.14 -39.47
N LYS A 102 30.30 26.35 -38.90
CA LYS A 102 31.44 27.25 -38.72
C LYS A 102 32.45 26.71 -37.70
N ALA A 103 31.97 26.26 -36.55
CA ALA A 103 32.80 25.64 -35.50
C ALA A 103 33.46 24.34 -35.97
N ARG A 104 32.80 23.54 -36.82
CA ARG A 104 33.37 22.33 -37.41
C ARG A 104 34.43 22.62 -38.48
N LEU A 105 34.32 23.77 -39.16
CA LEU A 105 35.36 24.27 -40.06
C LEU A 105 36.58 24.79 -39.29
N GLU A 106 36.37 25.42 -38.14
CA GLU A 106 37.42 26.01 -37.29
C GLU A 106 38.07 24.97 -36.33
N GLY A 107 37.34 23.94 -35.90
CA GLY A 107 37.73 22.96 -34.88
C GLY A 107 38.43 21.69 -35.39
N ALA A 108 38.71 21.56 -36.69
CA ALA A 108 39.44 20.41 -37.22
C ALA A 108 40.94 20.34 -36.82
N ALA A 109 41.41 21.24 -35.94
CA ALA A 109 42.82 21.40 -35.60
C ALA A 109 43.27 20.75 -34.27
N SER A 110 42.40 20.15 -33.46
CA SER A 110 42.81 19.58 -32.17
C SER A 110 42.08 18.27 -31.83
N LYS A 111 42.60 17.17 -32.39
CA LYS A 111 42.35 15.80 -31.91
C LYS A 111 43.41 15.43 -30.87
N ASP A 112 43.33 15.96 -29.67
CA ASP A 112 44.04 15.36 -28.53
C ASP A 112 43.07 15.32 -27.33
N ASP A 113 42.93 14.11 -26.78
CA ASP A 113 42.40 13.76 -25.46
C ASP A 113 40.92 14.00 -25.13
N ALA A 114 40.02 13.34 -25.87
CA ALA A 114 38.71 12.99 -25.33
C ALA A 114 38.79 11.62 -24.61
N GLU A 115 39.32 11.59 -23.38
CA GLU A 115 39.22 10.40 -22.53
C GLU A 115 37.80 10.25 -21.94
N PRO A 116 37.26 9.03 -21.83
CA PRO A 116 35.99 8.77 -21.17
C PRO A 116 36.01 9.26 -19.70
N PRO A 117 34.87 9.72 -19.16
CA PRO A 117 34.78 10.10 -17.75
C PRO A 117 35.17 8.91 -16.87
N ARG A 118 36.25 9.08 -16.12
CA ARG A 118 36.76 8.09 -15.18
C ARG A 118 35.93 8.21 -13.89
N ASP A 119 35.11 7.21 -13.60
CA ASP A 119 34.26 7.14 -12.38
C ASP A 119 35.04 6.86 -11.08
N TYR A 120 36.37 6.96 -11.10
CA TYR A 120 37.21 6.76 -9.92
C TYR A 120 37.77 8.09 -9.42
N ALA A 121 37.70 8.32 -8.10
CA ALA A 121 38.41 9.42 -7.48
C ALA A 121 39.93 9.17 -7.60
N PRO A 122 40.70 10.07 -8.22
CA PRO A 122 42.16 9.92 -8.28
C PRO A 122 42.73 10.02 -6.86
N LYS A 123 43.65 9.11 -6.53
CA LYS A 123 44.40 9.18 -5.27
C LYS A 123 45.32 10.40 -5.31
N SER A 124 45.40 11.16 -4.22
CA SER A 124 46.29 12.32 -4.16
C SER A 124 47.75 11.89 -3.97
N ASP A 125 47.96 10.75 -3.30
CA ASP A 125 49.27 10.12 -3.12
C ASP A 125 49.21 8.60 -3.46
N PRO A 126 50.25 8.02 -4.12
CA PRO A 126 50.32 6.58 -4.40
C PRO A 126 50.15 5.67 -3.17
N GLN A 127 50.51 6.14 -1.98
CA GLN A 127 50.37 5.40 -0.73
C GLN A 127 49.01 5.60 -0.04
N GLU A 128 48.18 6.49 -0.57
CA GLU A 128 46.85 6.77 -0.03
C GLU A 128 45.89 5.62 -0.35
N LYS A 129 45.13 5.19 0.66
CA LYS A 129 44.13 4.13 0.52
C LYS A 129 42.97 4.68 -0.29
N GLY A 130 42.55 3.94 -1.32
CA GLY A 130 41.47 4.37 -2.21
C GLY A 130 40.12 4.37 -1.51
N THR A 131 39.16 5.11 -2.07
CA THR A 131 37.78 5.23 -1.54
C THR A 131 36.97 3.92 -1.49
N LEU A 132 37.49 2.86 -2.12
CA LEU A 132 36.93 1.51 -2.13
C LEU A 132 37.70 0.52 -1.24
N ALA A 133 38.70 0.97 -0.50
CA ALA A 133 39.42 0.10 0.44
C ALA A 133 38.48 -0.28 1.61
N GLU A 134 38.54 -1.53 2.06
CA GLU A 134 37.64 -2.08 3.10
C GLU A 134 37.75 -1.34 4.45
N ASP A 135 38.85 -0.63 4.65
CA ASP A 135 39.19 0.15 5.83
C ASP A 135 39.05 1.67 5.64
N PHE A 136 38.52 2.11 4.48
CA PHE A 136 38.31 3.52 4.20
C PHE A 136 37.30 4.12 5.18
N GLY A 137 37.76 5.06 6.02
CA GLY A 137 36.95 5.70 7.06
C GLY A 137 36.91 4.98 8.41
N LEU A 138 37.68 3.90 8.60
CA LEU A 138 37.80 3.22 9.91
C LEU A 138 39.06 3.72 10.65
N ALA A 139 38.89 4.33 11.82
CA ALA A 139 40.02 4.70 12.67
C ALA A 139 40.56 3.47 13.42
N GLU A 140 41.85 3.19 13.29
CA GLU A 140 42.55 2.14 14.06
C GLU A 140 42.41 2.42 15.57
N LYS A 141 41.62 1.60 16.27
CA LYS A 141 41.63 1.59 17.73
C LYS A 141 42.98 1.01 18.18
N GLN A 142 43.85 1.87 18.69
CA GLN A 142 45.05 1.47 19.43
C GLN A 142 44.64 0.59 20.62
N GLN A 143 44.89 -0.71 20.50
CA GLN A 143 44.77 -1.67 21.58
C GLN A 143 45.99 -1.49 22.48
N LYS A 144 45.87 -0.67 23.52
CA LYS A 144 46.85 -0.63 24.62
C LYS A 144 46.58 -1.79 25.55
N ALA A 145 47.57 -2.68 25.68
CA ALA A 145 47.70 -3.66 26.75
C ALA A 145 48.08 -2.98 28.07
#